data_AF-A0A838V0V6-F1
#
_entry.id   AF-A0A838V0V6-F1
#
_cell.length_a   1.000
_cell.length_b   1.000
_cell.length_c   1.000
_cell.angle_alpha   90.00
_cell.angle_beta   90.00
_cell.angle_gamma   90.00
#
_symmetry.space_group_name_H-M   'P 1'
#
loop_
_entity.id
_entity.type
_entity.pdbx_description
1 polymer ?
#
loop_
_entity_poly.entity_id
_entity_poly.type
_entity_poly.pdbx_seq_one_letter_code
_entity_poly.pdbx_strand_id
1 'polypeptide(L)'
;AIIRQCGGEARFTAFVARHGLPRADLSYTAGCLYRSVASLMQVLCAANACWLMNEKGAVATAAQLPITLPNLGARVAAIYAALAPDALALTHAVDLLDALVAEIARVVGGF
;
A
#
# COMPACT_ATOMS: atom_id res chain seq x y z
N ALA A 1 -2.63 -13.99 12.39
CA ALA A 1 -3.89 -13.21 12.38
C ALA A 1 -3.70 -11.88 11.66
N ILE A 2 -2.77 -11.01 12.11
CA ILE A 2 -2.55 -9.67 11.55
C ILE A 2 -2.23 -9.67 10.05
N ILE A 3 -1.31 -10.53 9.58
CA ILE A 3 -0.95 -10.61 8.15
C ILE A 3 -2.18 -10.82 7.26
N ARG A 4 -3.08 -11.74 7.64
CA ARG A 4 -4.31 -12.02 6.88
C ARG A 4 -5.30 -10.86 6.93
N GLN A 5 -5.49 -10.27 8.11
CA GLN A 5 -6.44 -9.18 8.29
C GLN A 5 -5.98 -7.92 7.55
N CYS A 6 -4.76 -7.45 7.82
CA CYS A 6 -4.20 -6.26 7.18
C CYS A 6 -3.91 -6.50 5.69
N GLY A 7 -3.48 -7.70 5.31
CA GLY A 7 -3.30 -8.06 3.91
C GLY A 7 -4.61 -8.07 3.12
N GLY A 8 -5.67 -8.66 3.71
CA GLY A 8 -7.03 -8.61 3.16
C GLY A 8 -7.53 -7.17 3.04
N GLU A 9 -7.31 -6.34 4.07
CA GLU A 9 -7.66 -4.92 4.07
C GLU A 9 -6.93 -4.14 2.97
N ALA A 10 -5.62 -4.38 2.80
CA ALA A 10 -4.82 -3.73 1.77
C ALA A 10 -5.33 -4.06 0.37
N ARG A 11 -5.61 -5.34 0.10
CA ARG A 11 -6.13 -5.83 -1.17
C ARG A 11 -7.54 -5.31 -1.45
N PHE A 12 -8.42 -5.36 -0.46
CA PHE A 12 -9.78 -4.83 -0.58
C PHE A 12 -9.76 -3.32 -0.84
N THR A 13 -8.93 -2.58 -0.10
CA THR A 13 -8.81 -1.12 -0.26
C THR A 13 -8.29 -0.75 -1.65
N ALA A 14 -7.29 -1.47 -2.17
CA ALA A 14 -6.79 -1.27 -3.53
C ALA A 14 -7.87 -1.54 -4.58
N PHE A 15 -8.66 -2.61 -4.40
CA PHE A 15 -9.80 -2.92 -5.26
C PHE A 15 -10.87 -1.80 -5.25
N VAL A 16 -11.24 -1.29 -4.08
CA VAL A 16 -12.26 -0.21 -4.02
C VAL A 16 -11.74 1.12 -4.57
N ALA A 17 -10.44 1.39 -4.53
CA ALA A 17 -9.84 2.58 -5.14
C ALA A 17 -10.21 2.73 -6.62
N ARG A 18 -10.37 1.61 -7.35
CA ARG A 18 -10.79 1.59 -8.76
C ARG A 18 -12.16 2.23 -9.00
N HIS A 19 -13.02 2.29 -7.98
CA HIS A 19 -14.36 2.90 -8.09
C HIS A 19 -14.31 4.44 -8.10
N GLY A 20 -13.20 5.05 -7.66
CA GLY A 20 -12.97 6.49 -7.74
C GLY A 20 -12.51 6.97 -9.12
N LEU A 21 -11.98 6.07 -9.95
CA LEU A 21 -11.36 6.39 -11.24
C LEU A 21 -12.32 7.04 -12.25
N PRO A 22 -13.58 6.55 -12.45
CA PRO A 22 -14.47 7.13 -13.46
C PRO A 22 -14.86 8.60 -13.19
N ARG A 23 -14.75 9.05 -11.94
CA ARG A 23 -15.04 10.44 -11.53
C ARG A 23 -13.78 11.28 -11.31
N ALA A 24 -12.60 10.71 -11.58
CA ALA A 24 -11.31 11.30 -11.21
C ALA A 24 -11.30 11.80 -9.74
N ASP A 25 -11.91 11.03 -8.82
CA ASP A 25 -12.04 11.42 -7.42
C ASP A 25 -10.68 11.25 -6.71
N LEU A 26 -9.90 12.34 -6.77
CA LEU A 26 -8.55 12.42 -6.21
C LEU A 26 -8.55 12.16 -4.70
N SER A 27 -9.51 12.73 -3.97
CA SER A 27 -9.55 12.64 -2.50
C SER A 27 -9.85 11.23 -2.04
N TYR A 28 -10.88 10.61 -2.64
CA TYR A 28 -11.23 9.22 -2.36
C TYR A 28 -10.08 8.27 -2.70
N THR A 29 -9.49 8.43 -3.88
CA THR A 29 -8.39 7.58 -4.35
C THR A 29 -7.18 7.72 -3.43
N ALA A 30 -6.77 8.94 -3.08
CA ALA A 30 -5.67 9.18 -2.14
C ALA A 30 -5.91 8.53 -0.77
N GLY A 31 -7.14 8.60 -0.24
CA GLY A 31 -7.52 7.94 1.00
C GLY A 31 -7.41 6.40 0.92
N CYS A 32 -7.84 5.81 -0.19
CA CYS A 32 -7.66 4.38 -0.43
C CYS A 32 -6.18 3.99 -0.53
N LEU A 33 -5.37 4.75 -1.27
CA LEU A 33 -3.93 4.48 -1.39
C LEU A 33 -3.25 4.51 -0.01
N TYR A 34 -3.53 5.53 0.80
CA TYR A 34 -2.99 5.64 2.15
C TYR A 34 -3.37 4.44 3.04
N ARG A 35 -4.66 4.09 3.08
CA ARG A 35 -5.15 2.99 3.93
C ARG A 35 -4.60 1.63 3.50
N SER A 36 -4.44 1.41 2.21
CA SER A 36 -3.80 0.20 1.69
C SER A 36 -2.31 0.15 2.05
N VAL A 37 -1.57 1.24 1.82
CA VAL A 37 -0.14 1.35 2.19
C VAL A 37 0.07 1.15 3.69
N ALA A 38 -0.73 1.80 4.55
CA ALA A 38 -0.65 1.63 6.00
C ALA A 38 -0.87 0.17 6.41
N SER A 39 -1.84 -0.51 5.79
CA SER A 39 -2.11 -1.92 6.03
C SER A 39 -0.95 -2.82 5.57
N LEU A 40 -0.31 -2.50 4.45
CA LEU A 40 0.89 -3.21 3.99
C LEU A 40 2.07 -3.05 4.95
N MET A 41 2.24 -1.88 5.58
CA MET A 41 3.29 -1.68 6.58
C MET A 41 3.03 -2.54 7.83
N GLN A 42 1.77 -2.69 8.24
CA GLN A 42 1.40 -3.63 9.31
C GLN A 42 1.68 -5.08 8.94
N VAL A 43 1.45 -5.47 7.68
CA VAL A 43 1.81 -6.82 7.17
C VAL A 43 3.30 -7.06 7.27
N LEU A 44 4.14 -6.11 6.82
CA LEU A 44 5.60 -6.22 6.90
C LEU A 44 6.07 -6.26 8.36
N CYS A 45 5.54 -5.41 9.23
CA CYS A 45 5.88 -5.45 10.65
C CYS A 45 5.52 -6.79 11.29
N ALA A 46 4.32 -7.30 11.03
CA ALA A 46 3.88 -8.60 11.54
C ALA A 46 4.73 -9.76 11.01
N ALA A 47 5.15 -9.73 9.74
CA ALA A 47 6.04 -10.73 9.15
C ALA A 47 7.42 -10.76 9.82
N ASN A 48 7.88 -9.62 10.34
CA ASN A 48 9.14 -9.49 11.07
C ASN A 48 8.99 -9.60 12.61
N ALA A 49 7.81 -10.02 13.10
CA ALA A 49 7.50 -10.10 14.53
C ALA A 49 7.72 -8.78 15.30
N CYS A 50 7.55 -7.63 14.63
CA CYS A 50 7.66 -6.31 15.25
C CYS A 50 6.31 -5.58 15.26
N TRP A 51 6.17 -4.63 16.17
CA TRP A 51 4.97 -3.80 16.31
C TRP A 51 5.16 -2.44 15.64
N LEU A 52 4.18 -2.04 14.82
CA LEU A 52 4.11 -0.69 14.29
C LEU A 52 3.35 0.19 15.30
N MET A 53 4.08 1.08 16.00
CA MET A 53 3.51 1.90 17.08
C MET A 53 2.62 3.05 16.58
N ASN A 54 2.88 3.55 15.37
CA ASN A 54 2.10 4.59 14.70
C ASN A 54 2.38 4.58 13.20
N GLU A 55 1.55 5.29 12.44
CA GLU A 55 1.64 5.40 10.99
C GLU A 55 2.77 6.35 10.55
N LYS A 56 3.19 7.26 11.43
CA LYS A 56 4.24 8.23 11.12
C LYS A 56 5.57 7.52 10.92
N GLY A 57 6.13 7.64 9.71
CA GLY A 57 7.39 6.98 9.37
C GLY A 57 7.27 5.46 9.18
N ALA A 58 6.06 4.91 9.15
CA ALA A 58 5.83 3.47 8.97
C ALA A 58 6.53 2.90 7.74
N VAL A 59 6.50 3.63 6.63
CA VAL A 59 7.18 3.26 5.37
C VAL A 59 8.70 3.19 5.54
N ALA A 60 9.28 4.19 6.21
CA ALA A 60 10.72 4.22 6.46
C ALA A 60 11.14 3.08 7.39
N THR A 61 10.38 2.80 8.44
CA THR A 61 10.61 1.66 9.35
C THR A 61 10.51 0.34 8.60
N ALA A 62 9.42 0.11 7.86
CA ALA A 62 9.20 -1.13 7.13
C ALA A 62 10.25 -1.38 6.04
N ALA A 63 10.80 -0.32 5.45
CA ALA A 63 11.86 -0.42 4.45
C ALA A 63 13.21 -0.93 5.01
N GLN A 64 13.39 -0.91 6.33
CA GLN A 64 14.60 -1.38 7.01
C GLN A 64 14.47 -2.80 7.59
N LEU A 65 13.29 -3.42 7.46
CA LEU A 65 13.03 -4.73 8.03
C LEU A 65 13.67 -5.86 7.17
N PRO A 66 14.09 -6.98 7.78
CA PRO A 66 14.65 -8.13 7.06
C PRO A 66 13.73 -8.69 5.97
N ILE A 67 12.44 -8.84 6.28
CA ILE A 67 11.41 -9.25 5.31
C ILE A 67 10.75 -7.98 4.79
N THR A 68 11.25 -7.49 3.66
CA THR A 68 10.76 -6.27 2.99
C THR A 68 11.02 -6.31 1.49
N LEU A 69 10.62 -5.25 0.78
CA LEU A 69 10.93 -5.05 -0.63
C LEU A 69 12.10 -4.08 -0.82
N PRO A 70 12.99 -4.33 -1.82
CA PRO A 70 13.96 -3.34 -2.25
C PRO A 70 13.29 -2.02 -2.63
N ASN A 71 13.90 -0.91 -2.22
CA ASN A 71 13.44 0.45 -2.53
C ASN A 71 11.99 0.75 -2.12
N LEU A 72 11.45 0.06 -1.10
CA LEU A 72 10.05 0.21 -0.66
C LEU A 72 9.63 1.68 -0.52
N GLY A 73 10.45 2.52 0.13
CA GLY A 73 10.16 3.94 0.31
C GLY A 73 9.99 4.70 -1.02
N ALA A 74 10.89 4.47 -1.99
CA ALA A 74 10.82 5.10 -3.30
C ALA A 74 9.58 4.63 -4.09
N ARG A 75 9.20 3.36 -3.95
CA ARG A 75 8.02 2.79 -4.61
C ARG A 75 6.73 3.38 -4.06
N VAL A 76 6.64 3.52 -2.73
CA VAL A 76 5.50 4.21 -2.10
C VAL A 76 5.46 5.69 -2.49
N ALA A 77 6.61 6.36 -2.54
CA ALA A 77 6.68 7.74 -3.00
C ALA A 77 6.19 7.88 -4.45
N ALA A 78 6.52 6.94 -5.34
CA ALA A 78 6.07 6.93 -6.73
C ALA A 78 4.53 6.80 -6.85
N ILE A 79 3.89 5.98 -6.01
CA ILE A 79 2.43 5.86 -5.93
C ILE A 79 1.81 7.23 -5.63
N TYR A 80 2.32 7.94 -4.62
CA TYR A 80 1.80 9.26 -4.26
C TYR A 80 2.16 10.34 -5.27
N ALA A 81 3.33 10.28 -5.89
CA ALA A 81 3.75 11.22 -6.92
C ALA A 81 2.91 11.12 -8.21
N ALA A 82 2.27 9.97 -8.45
CA ALA A 82 1.36 9.78 -9.57
C ALA A 82 -0.03 10.38 -9.36
N LEU A 83 -0.37 10.85 -8.15
CA LEU A 83 -1.69 11.42 -7.87
C LEU A 83 -1.88 12.78 -8.54
N ALA A 84 -2.86 12.85 -9.45
CA ALA A 84 -3.36 14.07 -10.05
C ALA A 84 -4.89 13.96 -10.25
N PRO A 85 -5.64 15.07 -10.36
CA PRO A 85 -7.10 15.05 -10.63
C PRO A 85 -7.39 14.70 -12.09
N ASP A 86 -6.88 13.56 -12.53
CA ASP A 86 -6.97 13.01 -13.89
C ASP A 86 -7.12 11.48 -13.81
N ALA A 87 -8.02 10.92 -14.62
CA ALA A 87 -8.36 9.50 -14.55
C ALA A 87 -7.16 8.59 -14.92
N LEU A 88 -6.31 9.01 -15.86
CA LEU A 88 -5.15 8.23 -16.26
C LEU A 88 -4.09 8.22 -15.15
N ALA A 89 -3.82 9.38 -14.55
CA ALA A 89 -2.90 9.52 -13.42
C ALA A 89 -3.35 8.69 -12.20
N LEU A 90 -4.65 8.77 -11.84
CA LEU A 90 -5.20 7.95 -10.76
C LEU A 90 -5.16 6.46 -11.07
N THR A 91 -5.42 6.07 -12.33
CA THR A 91 -5.30 4.67 -12.76
C THR A 91 -3.87 4.17 -12.57
N HIS A 92 -2.89 4.96 -13.02
CA HIS A 92 -1.48 4.64 -12.84
C HIS A 92 -1.09 4.49 -11.36
N ALA A 93 -1.56 5.40 -10.49
CA ALA A 93 -1.30 5.29 -9.06
C ALA A 93 -1.90 4.01 -8.44
N VAL A 94 -3.11 3.62 -8.86
CA VAL A 94 -3.77 2.38 -8.40
C VAL A 94 -3.04 1.13 -8.93
N ASP A 95 -2.57 1.13 -10.18
CA ASP A 95 -1.82 0.01 -10.74
C ASP A 95 -0.47 -0.19 -10.03
N LEU A 96 0.23 0.90 -9.68
CA LEU A 96 1.44 0.83 -8.85
C LEU A 96 1.17 0.26 -7.46
N LEU A 97 0.04 0.60 -6.85
CA LEU A 97 -0.39 0.02 -5.58
C LEU A 97 -0.71 -1.47 -5.70
N ASP A 98 -1.46 -1.88 -6.74
CA ASP A 98 -1.79 -3.29 -6.97
C ASP A 98 -0.52 -4.14 -7.15
N ALA A 99 0.47 -3.62 -7.88
CA ALA A 99 1.77 -4.26 -8.00
C ALA A 99 2.47 -4.39 -6.63
N LEU A 100 2.44 -3.34 -5.82
CA LEU A 100 3.04 -3.36 -4.47
C LEU A 100 2.34 -4.38 -3.55
N VAL A 101 1.01 -4.43 -3.56
CA VAL A 101 0.21 -5.41 -2.79
C VAL A 101 0.62 -6.84 -3.18
N ALA A 102 0.65 -7.13 -4.48
CA ALA A 102 0.99 -8.46 -5.00
C ALA A 102 2.44 -8.87 -4.67
N GLU A 103 3.38 -7.93 -4.67
CA GLU A 103 4.77 -8.19 -4.32
C GLU A 103 4.97 -8.43 -2.83
N ILE A 104 4.36 -7.62 -1.96
CA ILE A 104 4.44 -7.83 -0.51
C ILE A 104 3.78 -9.17 -0.15
N ALA A 105 2.64 -9.52 -0.76
CA ALA A 105 2.02 -10.82 -0.57
C ALA A 105 2.99 -11.97 -0.85
N ARG A 106 3.75 -11.89 -1.95
CA ARG A 106 4.75 -12.92 -2.28
C ARG A 106 5.89 -12.98 -1.26
N VAL A 107 6.42 -11.83 -0.83
CA VAL A 107 7.53 -11.76 0.12
C VAL A 107 7.16 -12.32 1.49
N VAL A 108 5.92 -12.13 1.95
CA VAL A 108 5.48 -12.61 3.27
C VAL A 108 4.84 -14.01 3.24
N GLY A 109 4.82 -14.68 2.08
CA GLY A 109 4.25 -16.03 1.93
C GLY A 109 2.72 -16.08 1.77
N GLY A 110 2.09 -14.96 1.42
CA GLY A 110 0.66 -14.83 1.11
C GLY A 110 -0.17 -14.16 2.21
N PHE A 111 -1.30 -13.58 1.80
CA PHE A 111 -2.37 -13.09 2.67
C PHE A 111 -3.73 -13.05 1.95
#